data_AF-A0A561EAE8-F1
#
_entry.id   AF-A0A561EAE8-F1
#
_cell.length_a   1.000
_cell.length_b   1.000
_cell.length_c   1.000
_cell.angle_alpha   90.00
_cell.angle_beta   90.00
_cell.angle_gamma   90.00
#
_symmetry.space_group_name_H-M   'P 1'
#
loop_
_entity.id
_entity.type
_entity.pdbx_description
1 polymer ?
#
loop_
_entity_poly.entity_id
_entity_poly.type
_entity_poly.pdbx_seq_one_letter_code
_entity_poly.pdbx_strand_id
1 'polypeptide(L)'
;MKVRREVRNREVYLPPVSTYRWWARRTEAVSGSIIDAVSVDRPGRMVVSDPFAGGGVIPLAAVMRGHSVYAQDLNPWAAQGLASMLALPDPEALREGIAALTQRVLTSAQAAYGTVLTNGTPALVSHTFRVAVAPCTACGLGRRIFPHALVSLTSRVERNLPEAFLACPNGHLFKGRRDMVAACSTCGELTDPARAYTPRRVITCPCGHQDRLQDRARATGLTWEVVLVERAGGGRRELSLPTSGELAAAEAMHLDPRMQLGAIPEGQETAVLRRHGFRSWEDLYPRRQRAMVEKLLELASSCSPDADVVAALKLAIIGSTEMAGHLSRWDRYYLKSYESMAGHRFNFTTLPVEPNAWGTTTSGRGTTLRRVVQLIKSAEWLKERTGGGLQIAGPLAASAPMVPALLGQDVDGQSLERPDVLVVVGSSQRQLLPTGSVDLVLTDPPYHDDVQYGELSQPLQAWAGLTSAESGGDAVVNRATGQLVAAGSYTALLASIFRESARLLRDAGHLIFSYANRDPQAWAQLLEALQSAGLRAVGCTIVHSENETDHAKRNVRACTLDLLLDLVPLSGIAVAKHRPTVGDTAEEKFLGIIAEYVLAVGELDTNWQKEFLEATSSAEFLQPRRARRSNGLDTS
;
A
#
# COMPACT_ATOMS: atom_id res chain seq x y z
N MET A 1 -17.77 -7.45 -15.16
CA MET A 1 -18.17 -6.03 -14.92
C MET A 1 -17.92 -5.58 -13.48
N LYS A 2 -18.27 -6.39 -12.46
CA LYS A 2 -18.08 -6.09 -11.02
C LYS A 2 -16.60 -5.86 -10.62
N VAL A 3 -15.70 -6.78 -10.98
CA VAL A 3 -14.23 -6.67 -10.78
C VAL A 3 -13.67 -5.32 -11.25
N ARG A 4 -13.97 -4.89 -12.49
CA ARG A 4 -13.49 -3.61 -13.05
C ARG A 4 -13.97 -2.38 -12.27
N ARG A 5 -15.18 -2.42 -11.70
CA ARG A 5 -15.72 -1.34 -10.87
C ARG A 5 -15.01 -1.26 -9.54
N GLU A 6 -14.80 -2.42 -8.89
CA GLU A 6 -14.07 -2.53 -7.64
C GLU A 6 -12.64 -2.05 -7.81
N VAL A 7 -11.86 -2.57 -8.77
CA VAL A 7 -10.46 -2.14 -9.00
C VAL A 7 -10.33 -0.63 -9.19
N ARG A 8 -11.29 0.02 -9.86
CA ARG A 8 -11.21 1.45 -10.18
C ARG A 8 -11.59 2.36 -9.00
N ASN A 9 -12.62 2.02 -8.24
CA ASN A 9 -13.19 2.86 -7.17
C ASN A 9 -13.46 2.03 -5.89
N ARG A 10 -12.41 1.42 -5.34
CA ARG A 10 -12.50 0.52 -4.17
C ARG A 10 -13.13 1.20 -2.97
N GLU A 11 -12.81 2.47 -2.73
CA GLU A 11 -13.33 3.28 -1.65
C GLU A 11 -14.86 3.49 -1.69
N VAL A 12 -15.47 3.22 -2.85
CA VAL A 12 -16.92 3.30 -3.07
C VAL A 12 -17.57 1.92 -2.96
N TYR A 13 -16.99 0.90 -3.59
CA TYR A 13 -17.61 -0.43 -3.70
C TYR A 13 -17.23 -1.40 -2.57
N LEU A 14 -16.04 -1.21 -1.99
CA LEU A 14 -15.54 -1.91 -0.81
C LEU A 14 -14.92 -0.89 0.17
N PRO A 15 -15.72 0.01 0.76
CA PRO A 15 -15.21 1.05 1.65
C PRO A 15 -14.31 0.54 2.78
N PRO A 16 -14.63 -0.58 3.50
CA PRO A 16 -13.82 -1.08 4.61
C PRO A 16 -12.36 -1.34 4.24
N VAL A 17 -12.09 -1.96 3.09
CA VAL A 17 -10.69 -2.25 2.72
C VAL A 17 -9.87 -0.99 2.49
N SER A 18 -10.49 0.18 2.35
CA SER A 18 -9.81 1.48 2.17
C SER A 18 -9.56 2.25 3.47
N THR A 19 -9.92 1.70 4.62
CA THR A 19 -9.81 2.37 5.94
C THR A 19 -8.36 2.51 6.41
N TYR A 20 -7.53 1.51 6.17
CA TYR A 20 -6.07 1.56 6.36
C TYR A 20 -5.34 1.39 5.02
N ARG A 21 -4.04 1.67 5.00
CA ARG A 21 -3.21 1.52 3.80
C ARG A 21 -2.56 0.14 3.76
N TRP A 22 -2.88 -0.62 2.72
CA TRP A 22 -2.19 -1.82 2.31
C TRP A 22 -2.32 -1.95 0.78
N TRP A 23 -1.32 -2.48 0.10
CA TRP A 23 -1.24 -2.41 -1.36
C TRP A 23 -1.77 -3.67 -2.03
N ALA A 24 -1.45 -4.85 -1.49
CA ALA A 24 -1.93 -6.13 -1.98
C ALA A 24 -3.42 -6.31 -1.61
N ARG A 25 -4.29 -6.23 -2.61
CA ARG A 25 -5.75 -6.36 -2.45
C ARG A 25 -6.34 -6.93 -3.72
N ARG A 26 -6.85 -8.17 -3.65
CA ARG A 26 -7.74 -8.74 -4.68
C ARG A 26 -9.13 -8.12 -4.63
N THR A 27 -9.99 -8.44 -5.58
CA THR A 27 -11.39 -8.02 -5.55
C THR A 27 -12.25 -8.96 -4.71
N GLU A 28 -13.27 -8.40 -4.05
CA GLU A 28 -14.27 -9.21 -3.34
C GLU A 28 -15.04 -10.07 -4.34
N ALA A 29 -15.25 -9.58 -5.55
CA ALA A 29 -15.95 -10.32 -6.58
C ALA A 29 -15.32 -11.70 -6.88
N VAL A 30 -13.99 -11.82 -6.91
CA VAL A 30 -13.30 -13.10 -7.15
C VAL A 30 -13.33 -13.97 -5.90
N SER A 31 -12.81 -13.47 -4.78
CA SER A 31 -12.76 -14.23 -3.52
C SER A 31 -14.14 -14.69 -3.07
N GLY A 32 -15.13 -13.80 -3.18
CA GLY A 32 -16.53 -14.08 -2.86
C GLY A 32 -17.14 -15.16 -3.74
N SER A 33 -16.89 -15.15 -5.05
CA SER A 33 -17.40 -16.19 -5.96
C SER A 33 -16.80 -17.57 -5.64
N ILE A 34 -15.53 -17.61 -5.20
CA ILE A 34 -14.88 -18.86 -4.76
C ILE A 34 -15.55 -19.38 -3.48
N ILE A 35 -15.76 -18.50 -2.49
CA ILE A 35 -16.44 -18.88 -1.24
C ILE A 35 -17.86 -19.37 -1.52
N ASP A 36 -18.61 -18.68 -2.39
CA ASP A 36 -19.96 -19.06 -2.79
C ASP A 36 -19.97 -20.44 -3.45
N ALA A 37 -19.01 -20.73 -4.34
CA ALA A 37 -18.88 -22.03 -5.00
C ALA A 37 -18.60 -23.16 -4.01
N VAL A 38 -17.67 -22.97 -3.07
CA VAL A 38 -17.36 -23.96 -2.03
C VAL A 38 -18.55 -24.16 -1.08
N SER A 39 -19.30 -23.09 -0.79
CA SER A 39 -20.47 -23.16 0.09
C SER A 39 -21.65 -23.94 -0.52
N VAL A 40 -21.71 -24.14 -1.85
CA VAL A 40 -22.73 -25.00 -2.48
C VAL A 40 -22.57 -26.45 -2.02
N ASP A 41 -21.33 -26.93 -1.95
CA ASP A 41 -21.01 -28.29 -1.53
C ASP A 41 -20.97 -28.44 0.01
N ARG A 42 -20.89 -27.33 0.74
CA ARG A 42 -20.92 -27.27 2.20
C ARG A 42 -21.94 -26.25 2.72
N PRO A 43 -23.24 -26.61 2.75
CA PRO A 43 -24.26 -25.70 3.26
C PRO A 43 -24.05 -25.43 4.75
N GLY A 44 -24.10 -24.15 5.13
CA GLY A 44 -23.98 -23.69 6.50
C GLY A 44 -22.76 -22.79 6.73
N ARG A 45 -22.45 -22.58 8.01
CA ARG A 45 -21.33 -21.73 8.42
C ARG A 45 -20.02 -22.51 8.28
N MET A 46 -19.09 -22.00 7.50
CA MET A 46 -17.73 -22.55 7.30
C MET A 46 -16.69 -21.79 8.15
N VAL A 47 -15.53 -22.41 8.35
CA VAL A 47 -14.29 -21.73 8.75
C VAL A 47 -13.43 -21.47 7.51
N VAL A 48 -13.22 -20.19 7.20
CA VAL A 48 -12.34 -19.72 6.11
C VAL A 48 -11.04 -19.21 6.71
N SER A 49 -9.90 -19.73 6.24
CA SER A 49 -8.56 -19.32 6.67
C SER A 49 -7.85 -18.55 5.56
N ASP A 50 -7.28 -17.40 5.90
CA ASP A 50 -6.37 -16.64 5.05
C ASP A 50 -5.03 -16.41 5.77
N PRO A 51 -3.99 -17.23 5.50
CA PRO A 51 -2.66 -17.06 6.08
C PRO A 51 -1.85 -15.89 5.51
N PHE A 52 -2.37 -15.12 4.56
CA PHE A 52 -1.71 -13.94 3.98
C PHE A 52 -2.71 -12.79 3.83
N ALA A 53 -3.40 -12.48 4.92
CA ALA A 53 -4.61 -11.68 4.93
C ALA A 53 -4.44 -10.27 4.36
N GLY A 54 -3.25 -9.68 4.49
CA GLY A 54 -2.87 -8.42 3.87
C GLY A 54 -3.91 -7.34 4.04
N GLY A 55 -4.55 -6.93 2.94
CA GLY A 55 -5.54 -5.86 2.91
C GLY A 55 -6.95 -6.26 3.36
N GLY A 56 -7.17 -7.52 3.73
CA GLY A 56 -8.40 -7.98 4.39
C GLY A 56 -9.56 -8.33 3.47
N VAL A 57 -9.35 -8.46 2.15
CA VAL A 57 -10.44 -8.68 1.19
C VAL A 57 -11.10 -10.05 1.39
N ILE A 58 -10.31 -11.11 1.53
CA ILE A 58 -10.83 -12.47 1.75
C ILE A 58 -11.54 -12.58 3.10
N PRO A 59 -10.95 -12.13 4.22
CA PRO A 59 -11.66 -12.03 5.50
C PRO A 59 -12.99 -11.30 5.40
N LEU A 60 -13.01 -10.12 4.75
CA LEU A 60 -14.23 -9.34 4.56
C LEU A 60 -15.28 -10.11 3.74
N ALA A 61 -14.88 -10.74 2.63
CA ALA A 61 -15.77 -11.51 1.77
C ALA A 61 -16.42 -12.69 2.51
N ALA A 62 -15.68 -13.34 3.41
CA ALA A 62 -16.15 -14.47 4.20
C ALA A 62 -17.14 -14.05 5.30
N VAL A 63 -16.86 -12.98 6.07
CA VAL A 63 -17.77 -12.53 7.14
C VAL A 63 -19.08 -11.97 6.60
N MET A 64 -19.07 -11.33 5.43
CA MET A 64 -20.29 -10.87 4.73
C MET A 64 -21.21 -12.03 4.33
N ARG A 65 -20.68 -13.25 4.26
CA ARG A 65 -21.42 -14.48 3.97
C ARG A 65 -21.77 -15.26 5.24
N GLY A 66 -21.47 -14.70 6.41
CA GLY A 66 -21.76 -15.31 7.71
C GLY A 66 -20.80 -16.44 8.10
N HIS A 67 -19.62 -16.54 7.47
CA HIS A 67 -18.61 -17.54 7.82
C HIS A 67 -17.68 -17.06 8.94
N SER A 68 -17.11 -18.01 9.69
CA SER A 68 -16.06 -17.71 10.66
C SER A 68 -14.70 -17.60 9.95
N VAL A 69 -13.85 -16.70 10.43
CA VAL A 69 -12.59 -16.39 9.76
C VAL A 69 -11.40 -16.57 10.68
N TYR A 70 -10.37 -17.23 10.16
CA TYR A 70 -9.00 -17.12 10.64
C TYR A 70 -8.20 -16.27 9.65
N ALA A 71 -7.62 -15.18 10.09
CA ALA A 71 -6.82 -14.31 9.25
C ALA A 71 -5.46 -14.09 9.89
N GLN A 72 -4.39 -14.27 9.11
CA GLN A 72 -3.04 -14.10 9.59
C GLN A 72 -2.22 -13.28 8.60
N ASP A 73 -1.39 -12.39 9.12
CA ASP A 73 -0.39 -11.69 8.33
C ASP A 73 0.91 -11.54 9.13
N LEU A 74 2.05 -11.60 8.44
CA LEU A 74 3.32 -11.34 9.07
C LEU A 74 3.47 -9.88 9.51
N ASN A 75 2.89 -8.97 8.74
CA ASN A 75 3.03 -7.54 8.94
C ASN A 75 2.08 -7.05 10.04
N PRO A 76 2.60 -6.45 11.13
CA PRO A 76 1.77 -6.01 12.25
C PRO A 76 0.83 -4.88 11.87
N TRP A 77 1.19 -4.02 10.90
CA TRP A 77 0.30 -2.96 10.42
C TRP A 77 -0.87 -3.53 9.61
N ALA A 78 -0.63 -4.56 8.79
CA ALA A 78 -1.69 -5.26 8.06
C ALA A 78 -2.65 -5.96 9.03
N ALA A 79 -2.12 -6.77 9.96
CA ALA A 79 -2.91 -7.49 10.95
C ALA A 79 -3.73 -6.55 11.86
N GLN A 80 -3.10 -5.50 12.40
CA GLN A 80 -3.81 -4.51 13.23
C GLN A 80 -4.86 -3.73 12.42
N GLY A 81 -4.52 -3.32 11.20
CA GLY A 81 -5.44 -2.64 10.30
C GLY A 81 -6.66 -3.48 9.96
N LEU A 82 -6.45 -4.77 9.69
CA LEU A 82 -7.52 -5.76 9.46
C LEU A 82 -8.44 -5.88 10.67
N ALA A 83 -7.88 -6.09 11.86
CA ALA A 83 -8.66 -6.22 13.09
C ALA A 83 -9.52 -4.96 13.33
N SER A 84 -8.92 -3.77 13.23
CA SER A 84 -9.63 -2.50 13.41
C SER A 84 -10.63 -2.19 12.30
N MET A 85 -10.41 -2.67 11.07
CA MET A 85 -11.37 -2.53 9.95
C MET A 85 -12.63 -3.37 10.18
N LEU A 86 -12.48 -4.59 10.70
CA LEU A 86 -13.61 -5.48 10.95
C LEU A 86 -14.32 -5.18 12.27
N ALA A 87 -13.60 -4.60 13.23
CA ALA A 87 -14.13 -4.12 14.52
C ALA A 87 -14.58 -2.64 14.46
N LEU A 88 -15.01 -2.14 13.30
CA LEU A 88 -15.51 -0.77 13.23
C LEU A 88 -16.75 -0.62 14.15
N PRO A 89 -16.78 0.43 15.00
CA PRO A 89 -17.86 0.61 15.96
C PRO A 89 -19.16 1.06 15.27
N ASP A 90 -20.21 1.23 16.07
CA ASP A 90 -21.47 1.76 15.58
C ASP A 90 -21.28 3.12 14.88
N PRO A 91 -21.93 3.35 13.70
CA PRO A 91 -21.80 4.60 12.97
C PRO A 91 -22.15 5.86 13.77
N GLU A 92 -23.14 5.83 14.66
CA GLU A 92 -23.50 6.99 15.49
C GLU A 92 -22.42 7.28 16.53
N ALA A 93 -21.95 6.26 17.25
CA ALA A 93 -20.85 6.42 18.20
C ALA A 93 -19.58 6.98 17.53
N LEU A 94 -19.31 6.55 16.30
CA LEU A 94 -18.21 7.07 15.50
C LEU A 94 -18.43 8.54 15.11
N ARG A 95 -19.65 8.94 14.71
CA ARG A 95 -19.98 10.34 14.42
C ARG A 95 -19.79 11.24 15.64
N GLU A 96 -20.20 10.79 16.83
CA GLU A 96 -19.99 11.50 18.09
C GLU A 96 -18.50 11.67 18.41
N GLY A 97 -17.72 10.60 18.32
CA GLY A 97 -16.26 10.65 18.53
C GLY A 97 -15.55 11.58 17.54
N ILE A 98 -15.97 11.58 16.27
CA ILE A 98 -15.44 12.49 15.24
C ILE A 98 -15.83 13.95 15.53
N ALA A 99 -17.07 14.20 15.97
CA ALA A 99 -17.50 15.54 16.36
C ALA A 99 -16.67 16.07 17.54
N ALA A 100 -16.44 15.24 18.56
CA ALA A 100 -15.59 15.56 19.69
C ALA A 100 -14.14 15.87 19.27
N LEU A 101 -13.55 15.03 18.40
CA LEU A 101 -12.20 15.28 17.88
C LEU A 101 -12.13 16.58 17.07
N THR A 102 -13.13 16.83 16.22
CA THR A 102 -13.24 18.04 15.39
C THR A 102 -13.29 19.30 16.25
N GLN A 103 -14.10 19.28 17.32
CA GLN A 103 -14.21 20.40 18.25
C GLN A 103 -12.88 20.65 18.98
N ARG A 104 -12.22 19.59 19.46
CA ARG A 104 -10.99 19.70 20.25
C ARG A 104 -9.76 20.11 19.43
N VAL A 105 -9.68 19.71 18.17
CA VAL A 105 -8.52 20.04 17.31
C VAL A 105 -8.60 21.45 16.72
N LEU A 106 -9.79 22.06 16.66
CA LEU A 106 -10.03 23.31 15.94
C LEU A 106 -9.01 24.41 16.27
N THR A 107 -8.79 24.70 17.56
CA THR A 107 -7.86 25.73 18.00
C THR A 107 -6.41 25.43 17.58
N SER A 108 -5.95 24.18 17.74
CA SER A 108 -4.60 23.77 17.34
C SER A 108 -4.43 23.79 15.81
N ALA A 109 -5.44 23.34 15.07
CA ALA A 109 -5.43 23.39 13.60
C ALA A 109 -5.41 24.84 13.09
N GLN A 110 -6.18 25.74 13.71
CA GLN A 110 -6.18 27.16 13.39
C GLN A 110 -4.84 27.82 13.75
N ALA A 111 -4.22 27.46 14.87
CA ALA A 111 -2.90 27.98 15.22
C ALA A 111 -1.79 27.52 14.25
N ALA A 112 -1.86 26.27 13.79
CA ALA A 112 -0.84 25.69 12.91
C ALA A 112 -1.02 26.04 11.42
N TYR A 113 -2.27 26.17 10.95
CA TYR A 113 -2.59 26.32 9.54
C TYR A 113 -3.52 27.49 9.23
N GLY A 114 -3.96 28.25 10.22
CA GLY A 114 -4.88 29.38 10.04
C GLY A 114 -4.33 30.45 9.11
N THR A 115 -5.18 30.93 8.21
CA THR A 115 -4.83 32.00 7.27
C THR A 115 -6.09 32.70 6.76
N VAL A 116 -5.92 33.62 5.81
CA VAL A 116 -7.00 34.30 5.08
C VAL A 116 -6.75 34.21 3.58
N LEU A 117 -7.82 34.10 2.81
CA LEU A 117 -7.76 34.28 1.36
C LEU A 117 -7.52 35.75 1.01
N THR A 118 -7.16 36.00 -0.25
CA THR A 118 -6.91 37.36 -0.75
C THR A 118 -8.12 38.29 -0.59
N ASN A 119 -9.34 37.74 -0.57
CA ASN A 119 -10.58 38.48 -0.34
C ASN A 119 -10.97 38.64 1.15
N GLY A 120 -10.08 38.29 2.09
CA GLY A 120 -10.33 38.37 3.53
C GLY A 120 -11.14 37.22 4.14
N THR A 121 -11.56 36.23 3.34
CA THR A 121 -12.30 35.05 3.86
C THR A 121 -11.37 34.20 4.75
N PRO A 122 -11.78 33.82 5.97
CA PRO A 122 -11.02 32.87 6.80
C PRO A 122 -10.77 31.55 6.08
N ALA A 123 -9.54 31.04 6.19
CA ALA A 123 -9.09 29.86 5.49
C ALA A 123 -8.06 29.07 6.30
N LEU A 124 -7.72 27.90 5.78
CA LEU A 124 -6.58 27.11 6.24
C LEU A 124 -5.58 26.93 5.10
N VAL A 125 -4.29 26.91 5.45
CA VAL A 125 -3.25 26.37 4.58
C VAL A 125 -3.53 24.88 4.41
N SER A 126 -3.86 24.49 3.19
CA SER A 126 -4.12 23.10 2.82
C SER A 126 -2.84 22.35 2.43
N HIS A 127 -1.90 23.05 1.81
CA HIS A 127 -0.60 22.52 1.38
C HIS A 127 0.50 23.56 1.53
N THR A 128 1.68 23.14 1.97
CA THR A 128 2.90 23.96 2.09
C THR A 128 4.00 23.35 1.24
N PHE A 129 4.46 24.08 0.23
CA PHE A 129 5.50 23.64 -0.68
C PHE A 129 6.86 23.96 -0.09
N ARG A 130 7.70 22.94 0.01
CA ARG A 130 9.06 23.07 0.51
C ARG A 130 10.04 22.72 -0.58
N VAL A 131 11.14 23.46 -0.71
CA VAL A 131 12.22 23.15 -1.65
C VAL A 131 13.49 22.81 -0.88
N ALA A 132 14.21 21.79 -1.34
CA ALA A 132 15.50 21.42 -0.78
C ALA A 132 16.52 22.54 -1.04
N VAL A 133 17.34 22.86 -0.04
CA VAL A 133 18.44 23.80 -0.13
C VAL A 133 19.71 23.09 0.31
N ALA A 134 20.76 23.20 -0.49
CA ALA A 134 22.06 22.64 -0.17
C ALA A 134 23.20 23.41 -0.84
N PRO A 135 24.33 23.62 -0.15
CA PRO A 135 25.58 24.11 -0.74
C PRO A 135 26.07 23.27 -1.91
N CYS A 136 26.64 23.92 -2.92
CA CYS A 136 27.45 23.24 -3.93
C CYS A 136 28.72 22.67 -3.30
N THR A 137 29.09 21.43 -3.64
CA THR A 137 30.30 20.78 -3.09
C THR A 137 31.60 21.43 -3.58
N ALA A 138 31.57 22.18 -4.69
CA ALA A 138 32.73 22.88 -5.23
C ALA A 138 32.84 24.34 -4.76
N CYS A 139 31.79 25.15 -4.95
CA CYS A 139 31.85 26.59 -4.66
C CYS A 139 31.19 27.00 -3.33
N GLY A 140 30.59 26.06 -2.60
CA GLY A 140 29.93 26.33 -1.31
C GLY A 140 28.63 27.11 -1.37
N LEU A 141 28.21 27.59 -2.56
CA LEU A 141 27.00 28.41 -2.67
C LEU A 141 25.72 27.59 -2.45
N GLY A 142 24.98 27.89 -1.38
CA GLY A 142 23.67 27.32 -1.08
C GLY A 142 22.57 27.90 -1.97
N ARG A 143 21.77 27.03 -2.59
CA ARG A 143 20.62 27.43 -3.42
C ARG A 143 19.47 26.46 -3.30
N ARG A 144 18.26 26.96 -3.59
CA ARG A 144 17.03 26.17 -3.77
C ARG A 144 17.16 25.26 -4.99
N ILE A 145 16.88 23.98 -4.81
CA ILE A 145 17.05 22.94 -5.83
C ILE A 145 15.68 22.56 -6.37
N PHE A 146 15.11 23.38 -7.25
CA PHE A 146 13.88 23.02 -7.94
C PHE A 146 14.14 21.87 -8.92
N PRO A 147 13.27 20.84 -9.00
CA PRO A 147 13.47 19.73 -9.94
C PRO A 147 13.11 20.11 -11.39
N HIS A 148 12.24 21.11 -11.56
CA HIS A 148 11.71 21.58 -12.84
C HIS A 148 11.52 23.09 -12.84
N ALA A 149 11.49 23.68 -14.03
CA ALA A 149 11.13 25.08 -14.20
C ALA A 149 9.67 25.34 -13.85
N LEU A 150 8.72 24.53 -14.34
CA LEU A 150 7.32 24.61 -13.91
C LEU A 150 7.16 24.02 -12.50
N VAL A 151 6.83 24.89 -11.53
CA VAL A 151 6.60 24.50 -10.13
C VAL A 151 5.16 24.00 -9.94
N SER A 152 4.19 24.82 -10.34
CA SER A 152 2.76 24.47 -10.33
C SER A 152 1.97 25.43 -11.21
N LEU A 153 0.92 24.94 -11.85
CA LEU A 153 -0.15 25.80 -12.33
C LEU A 153 -0.91 26.40 -11.15
N THR A 154 -1.54 27.56 -11.36
CA THR A 154 -2.41 28.21 -10.37
C THR A 154 -3.85 27.67 -10.39
N SER A 155 -4.21 26.98 -11.48
CA SER A 155 -5.48 26.29 -11.63
C SER A 155 -5.27 24.96 -12.37
N ARG A 156 -6.23 24.05 -12.25
CA ARG A 156 -6.09 22.74 -12.91
C ARG A 156 -6.01 22.87 -14.41
N VAL A 157 -5.18 22.03 -15.03
CA VAL A 157 -4.97 21.95 -16.47
C VAL A 157 -6.26 21.92 -17.28
N GLU A 158 -7.33 21.30 -16.75
CA GLU A 158 -8.63 21.20 -17.41
C GLU A 158 -9.32 22.54 -17.63
N ARG A 159 -8.98 23.58 -16.84
CA ARG A 159 -9.48 24.95 -17.05
C ARG A 159 -8.81 25.67 -18.21
N ASN A 160 -7.78 25.06 -18.80
CA ASN A 160 -6.98 25.60 -19.90
C ASN A 160 -6.41 27.02 -19.65
N LEU A 161 -6.14 27.32 -18.38
CA LEU A 161 -5.51 28.57 -17.97
C LEU A 161 -3.99 28.39 -17.89
N PRO A 162 -3.20 29.30 -18.48
CA PRO A 162 -1.76 29.14 -18.62
C PRO A 162 -0.97 29.61 -17.38
N GLU A 163 -1.59 30.34 -16.44
CA GLU A 163 -0.91 30.95 -15.30
C GLU A 163 -0.24 29.91 -14.39
N ALA A 164 1.00 30.20 -14.02
CA ALA A 164 1.84 29.28 -13.27
C ALA A 164 2.83 29.99 -12.37
N PHE A 165 3.41 29.23 -11.45
CA PHE A 165 4.66 29.56 -10.80
C PHE A 165 5.82 28.84 -11.50
N LEU A 166 6.86 29.61 -11.84
CA LEU A 166 8.08 29.13 -12.46
C LEU A 166 9.27 29.31 -11.50
N ALA A 167 10.25 28.44 -11.62
CA ALA A 167 11.55 28.55 -10.96
C ALA A 167 12.67 28.61 -11.99
N CYS A 168 13.54 29.61 -11.89
CA CYS A 168 14.72 29.68 -12.76
C CYS A 168 15.82 28.71 -12.28
N PRO A 169 16.84 28.40 -13.11
CA PRO A 169 17.95 27.53 -12.72
C PRO A 169 18.75 28.03 -11.50
N ASN A 170 18.69 29.34 -11.24
CA ASN A 170 19.35 29.97 -10.09
C ASN A 170 18.56 29.81 -8.77
N GLY A 171 17.38 29.16 -8.80
CA GLY A 171 16.58 28.88 -7.61
C GLY A 171 15.62 30.00 -7.20
N HIS A 172 15.39 31.01 -8.05
CA HIS A 172 14.38 32.05 -7.79
C HIS A 172 13.01 31.62 -8.30
N LEU A 173 11.97 31.87 -7.49
CA LEU A 173 10.57 31.58 -7.80
C LEU A 173 9.86 32.86 -8.25
N PHE A 174 9.06 32.79 -9.32
CA PHE A 174 8.31 33.93 -9.85
C PHE A 174 7.02 33.49 -10.56
N LYS A 175 6.10 34.43 -10.78
CA LYS A 175 4.87 34.19 -11.56
C LYS A 175 5.19 34.21 -13.05
N GLY A 176 4.62 33.27 -13.80
CA GLY A 176 4.79 33.17 -15.24
C GLY A 176 3.65 32.40 -15.88
N ARG A 177 3.92 31.79 -17.04
CA ARG A 177 2.96 30.97 -17.78
C ARG A 177 3.59 29.65 -18.19
N ARG A 178 2.78 28.60 -18.34
CA ARG A 178 3.25 27.26 -18.75
C ARG A 178 3.64 27.16 -20.23
N ASP A 179 3.16 28.09 -21.05
CA ASP A 179 3.21 28.07 -22.51
C ASP A 179 4.20 29.08 -23.10
N MET A 180 4.97 29.77 -22.25
CA MET A 180 5.82 30.88 -22.67
C MET A 180 7.12 30.92 -21.85
N VAL A 181 8.24 31.11 -22.54
CA VAL A 181 9.54 31.41 -21.92
C VAL A 181 9.45 32.77 -21.24
N ALA A 182 9.91 32.88 -19.99
CA ALA A 182 9.86 34.11 -19.23
C ALA A 182 11.21 34.43 -18.59
N ALA A 183 11.58 35.71 -18.58
CA ALA A 183 12.73 36.20 -17.83
C ALA A 183 12.41 36.18 -16.32
N CYS A 184 13.32 35.62 -15.52
CA CYS A 184 13.18 35.60 -14.08
C CYS A 184 13.16 37.03 -13.51
N SER A 185 12.15 37.36 -12.71
CA SER A 185 11.98 38.70 -12.12
C SER A 185 13.09 39.13 -11.15
N THR A 186 13.95 38.20 -10.71
CA THR A 186 15.03 38.47 -9.76
C THR A 186 16.41 38.56 -10.42
N CYS A 187 16.67 37.75 -11.45
CA CYS A 187 18.01 37.63 -12.03
C CYS A 187 18.06 37.73 -13.56
N GLY A 188 16.91 37.95 -14.23
CA GLY A 188 16.83 38.08 -15.68
C GLY A 188 16.95 36.77 -16.48
N GLU A 189 17.40 35.68 -15.86
CA GLU A 189 17.59 34.37 -16.53
C GLU A 189 16.32 33.89 -17.26
N LEU A 190 16.45 33.57 -18.54
CA LEU A 190 15.36 33.05 -19.35
C LEU A 190 15.00 31.62 -18.91
N THR A 191 13.73 31.42 -18.59
CA THR A 191 13.23 30.15 -18.04
C THR A 191 12.18 29.57 -18.99
N ASP A 192 12.50 28.43 -19.60
CA ASP A 192 11.55 27.60 -20.32
C ASP A 192 10.78 26.70 -19.33
N PRO A 193 9.43 26.82 -19.23
CA PRO A 193 8.60 25.99 -18.35
C PRO A 193 8.78 24.47 -18.55
N ALA A 194 9.19 24.01 -19.73
CA ALA A 194 9.39 22.58 -20.01
C ALA A 194 10.70 22.02 -19.42
N ARG A 195 11.62 22.87 -18.97
CA ARG A 195 12.96 22.46 -18.54
C ARG A 195 12.95 21.64 -17.24
N ALA A 196 13.75 20.58 -17.21
CA ALA A 196 14.08 19.82 -16.01
C ALA A 196 15.48 20.17 -15.53
N TYR A 197 15.66 20.32 -14.21
CA TYR A 197 16.93 20.73 -13.61
C TYR A 197 17.66 19.59 -12.90
N THR A 198 16.96 18.51 -12.54
CA THR A 198 17.54 17.36 -11.87
C THR A 198 17.41 16.03 -12.64
N PRO A 199 17.60 15.99 -13.97
CA PRO A 199 17.53 14.74 -14.72
C PRO A 199 18.56 13.75 -14.17
N ARG A 200 18.16 12.48 -14.02
CA ARG A 200 18.99 11.41 -13.43
C ARG A 200 19.56 11.76 -12.03
N ARG A 201 18.87 12.64 -11.29
CA ARG A 201 19.30 13.13 -9.96
C ARG A 201 20.67 13.82 -9.97
N VAL A 202 21.02 14.51 -11.05
CA VAL A 202 22.22 15.35 -11.16
C VAL A 202 21.81 16.82 -11.13
N ILE A 203 22.46 17.63 -10.30
CA ILE A 203 22.26 19.06 -10.17
C ILE A 203 23.45 19.77 -10.83
N THR A 204 23.19 20.77 -11.66
CA THR A 204 24.24 21.65 -12.19
C THR A 204 24.22 22.97 -11.43
N CYS A 205 25.33 23.34 -10.81
CA CYS A 205 25.52 24.64 -10.18
C CYS A 205 25.85 25.71 -11.24
N PRO A 206 25.51 27.00 -11.04
CA PRO A 206 25.95 28.08 -11.93
C PRO A 206 27.47 28.21 -12.09
N CYS A 207 28.28 27.71 -11.16
CA CYS A 207 29.73 27.63 -11.35
C CYS A 207 30.18 26.54 -12.35
N GLY A 208 29.25 25.82 -12.96
CA GLY A 208 29.50 24.71 -13.89
C GLY A 208 29.66 23.35 -13.22
N HIS A 209 29.85 23.29 -11.90
CA HIS A 209 30.01 22.02 -11.19
C HIS A 209 28.72 21.19 -11.16
N GLN A 210 28.87 19.88 -11.32
CA GLN A 210 27.76 18.93 -11.30
C GLN A 210 27.87 17.98 -10.11
N ASP A 211 26.81 17.94 -9.29
CA ASP A 211 26.69 17.02 -8.18
C ASP A 211 25.62 15.96 -8.48
N ARG A 212 25.88 14.70 -8.12
CA ARG A 212 24.76 13.79 -7.86
C ARG A 212 24.10 14.26 -6.57
N LEU A 213 22.77 14.32 -6.58
CA LEU A 213 21.96 14.81 -5.47
C LEU A 213 22.22 14.06 -4.15
N GLN A 214 22.44 12.75 -4.22
CA GLN A 214 22.82 11.93 -3.07
C GLN A 214 24.19 12.30 -2.49
N ASP A 215 25.15 12.67 -3.33
CA ASP A 215 26.51 12.98 -2.90
C ASP A 215 26.55 14.38 -2.27
N ARG A 216 25.82 15.33 -2.85
CA ARG A 216 25.59 16.65 -2.23
C ARG A 216 24.86 16.53 -0.90
N ALA A 217 23.75 15.76 -0.84
CA ALA A 217 23.02 15.54 0.41
C ALA A 217 23.91 14.91 1.50
N ARG A 218 24.79 13.97 1.14
CA ARG A 218 25.75 13.37 2.06
C ARG A 218 26.82 14.37 2.54
N ALA A 219 27.35 15.19 1.64
CA ALA A 219 28.45 16.10 1.93
C ALA A 219 28.00 17.34 2.71
N THR A 220 26.82 17.89 2.40
CA THR A 220 26.41 19.22 2.88
C THR A 220 25.11 19.19 3.69
N GLY A 221 24.40 18.07 3.72
CA GLY A 221 23.04 18.00 4.22
C GLY A 221 22.03 18.67 3.29
N LEU A 222 20.74 18.42 3.56
CA LEU A 222 19.62 19.12 2.92
C LEU A 222 18.84 19.87 4.01
N THR A 223 18.55 21.14 3.77
CA THR A 223 17.55 21.91 4.52
C THR A 223 16.35 22.18 3.63
N TRP A 224 15.24 22.65 4.21
CA TRP A 224 13.96 22.80 3.50
C TRP A 224 13.36 24.18 3.72
N GLU A 225 13.16 24.94 2.64
CA GLU A 225 12.55 26.28 2.69
C GLU A 225 11.12 26.26 2.16
N VAL A 226 10.21 26.98 2.82
CA VAL A 226 8.84 27.18 2.34
C VAL A 226 8.83 28.20 1.20
N VAL A 227 8.23 27.85 0.07
CA VAL A 227 8.23 28.69 -1.14
C VAL A 227 6.84 29.03 -1.67
N LEU A 228 5.84 28.17 -1.45
CA LEU A 228 4.45 28.39 -1.84
C LEU A 228 3.51 27.78 -0.80
N VAL A 229 2.28 28.30 -0.73
CA VAL A 229 1.19 27.73 0.04
C VAL A 229 -0.09 27.69 -0.79
N GLU A 230 -0.85 26.59 -0.68
CA GLU A 230 -2.24 26.52 -1.16
C GLU A 230 -3.18 26.78 0.02
N ARG A 231 -3.95 27.87 -0.06
CA ARG A 231 -4.99 28.22 0.94
C ARG A 231 -6.34 27.71 0.47
N ALA A 232 -7.16 27.24 1.41
CA ALA A 232 -8.49 26.72 1.11
C ALA A 232 -9.50 27.21 2.16
N GLY A 233 -10.60 27.80 1.69
CA GLY A 233 -11.66 28.38 2.52
C GLY A 233 -12.82 28.89 1.67
N GLY A 234 -14.04 28.91 2.21
CA GLY A 234 -15.23 29.45 1.51
C GLY A 234 -15.48 28.87 0.11
N GLY A 235 -15.17 27.59 -0.12
CA GLY A 235 -15.31 26.94 -1.44
C GLY A 235 -14.21 27.28 -2.47
N ARG A 236 -13.20 28.09 -2.10
CA ARG A 236 -12.13 28.55 -2.99
C ARG A 236 -10.77 27.97 -2.60
N ARG A 237 -9.87 27.93 -3.58
CA ARG A 237 -8.46 27.56 -3.42
C ARG A 237 -7.56 28.61 -4.06
N GLU A 238 -6.52 29.02 -3.35
CA GLU A 238 -5.56 30.03 -3.81
C GLU A 238 -4.13 29.55 -3.58
N LEU A 239 -3.39 29.34 -4.66
CA LEU A 239 -1.96 29.07 -4.62
C LEU A 239 -1.19 30.39 -4.75
N SER A 240 -0.38 30.74 -3.76
CA SER A 240 0.51 31.90 -3.87
C SER A 240 1.73 31.82 -2.93
N LEU A 241 2.53 32.88 -2.93
CA LEU A 241 3.64 33.03 -1.98
C LEU A 241 3.11 33.06 -0.53
N PRO A 242 3.86 32.51 0.43
CA PRO A 242 3.47 32.55 1.85
C PRO A 242 3.54 33.97 2.41
N THR A 243 2.68 34.27 3.36
CA THR A 243 2.79 35.47 4.21
C THR A 243 3.84 35.25 5.30
N SER A 244 4.30 36.33 5.95
CA SER A 244 5.20 36.22 7.10
C SER A 244 4.59 35.40 8.25
N GLY A 245 3.28 35.55 8.49
CA GLY A 245 2.56 34.76 9.50
C GLY A 245 2.52 33.26 9.17
N GLU A 246 2.35 32.91 7.89
CA GLU A 246 2.36 31.50 7.46
C GLU A 246 3.76 30.88 7.52
N LEU A 247 4.80 31.64 7.21
CA LEU A 247 6.20 31.23 7.41
C LEU A 247 6.48 30.99 8.89
N ALA A 248 6.14 31.97 9.74
CA ALA A 248 6.29 31.85 11.19
C ALA A 248 5.51 30.66 11.75
N ALA A 249 4.27 30.44 11.28
CA ALA A 249 3.47 29.28 11.69
C ALA A 249 4.02 27.95 11.18
N ALA A 250 4.75 27.91 10.06
CA ALA A 250 5.36 26.69 9.52
C ALA A 250 6.73 26.36 10.17
N GLU A 251 7.39 27.36 10.75
CA GLU A 251 8.69 27.28 11.41
C GLU A 251 8.59 27.36 12.94
N ALA A 252 7.40 27.66 13.47
CA ALA A 252 7.18 27.77 14.90
C ALA A 252 7.74 26.54 15.62
N MET A 253 8.27 26.77 16.82
CA MET A 253 8.51 25.72 17.79
C MET A 253 7.15 25.23 18.28
N HIS A 254 6.42 24.52 17.41
CA HIS A 254 5.27 23.72 17.82
C HIS A 254 5.71 22.84 18.99
N LEU A 255 4.80 22.60 19.94
CA LEU A 255 5.03 21.73 21.12
C LEU A 255 5.98 20.60 20.72
N ASP A 256 7.19 20.61 21.28
CA ASP A 256 8.31 19.85 20.73
C ASP A 256 7.89 18.38 20.58
N PRO A 257 7.78 17.86 19.34
CA PRO A 257 7.28 16.51 19.10
C PRO A 257 8.09 15.49 19.91
N ARG A 258 7.41 14.70 20.74
CA ARG A 258 8.05 13.84 21.75
C ARG A 258 8.13 12.38 21.30
N MET A 259 7.25 11.96 20.40
CA MET A 259 7.19 10.57 19.97
C MET A 259 8.44 10.20 19.18
N GLN A 260 9.18 9.19 19.63
CA GLN A 260 10.32 8.65 18.90
C GLN A 260 9.82 7.58 17.93
N LEU A 261 9.93 7.85 16.65
CA LEU A 261 9.53 6.96 15.56
C LEU A 261 10.67 6.00 15.19
N GLY A 262 11.92 6.32 15.54
CA GLY A 262 13.05 5.40 15.43
C GLY A 262 13.80 5.47 14.10
N ALA A 263 14.88 4.70 14.00
CA ALA A 263 15.81 4.76 12.86
C ALA A 263 15.21 4.11 11.59
N ILE A 264 15.58 4.64 10.42
CA ILE A 264 15.27 4.01 9.13
C ILE A 264 16.27 2.85 8.91
N PRO A 265 15.80 1.59 8.86
CA PRO A 265 16.68 0.44 8.69
C PRO A 265 17.27 0.38 7.28
N GLU A 266 18.31 -0.44 7.10
CA GLU A 266 18.80 -0.77 5.76
C GLU A 266 17.80 -1.67 5.03
N GLY A 267 17.59 -1.40 3.74
CA GLY A 267 16.56 -2.06 2.95
C GLY A 267 16.61 -1.58 1.50
N GLN A 268 15.91 -2.28 0.60
CA GLN A 268 15.88 -1.97 -0.82
C GLN A 268 15.15 -0.65 -1.10
N GLU A 269 13.99 -0.45 -0.49
CA GLU A 269 13.17 0.76 -0.62
C GLU A 269 13.70 1.87 0.28
N THR A 270 14.10 1.58 1.52
CA THR A 270 14.60 2.58 2.46
C THR A 270 15.96 3.17 2.05
N ALA A 271 16.75 2.47 1.22
CA ALA A 271 18.03 2.98 0.71
C ALA A 271 17.91 4.30 -0.05
N VAL A 272 16.78 4.57 -0.72
CA VAL A 272 16.58 5.88 -1.38
C VAL A 272 16.48 7.01 -0.36
N LEU A 273 15.88 6.77 0.81
CA LEU A 273 15.74 7.76 1.88
C LEU A 273 17.10 8.04 2.52
N ARG A 274 17.81 6.98 2.93
CA ARG A 274 19.12 7.08 3.58
C ARG A 274 20.16 7.80 2.72
N ARG A 275 20.17 7.53 1.40
CA ARG A 275 21.07 8.23 0.45
C ARG A 275 20.82 9.73 0.34
N HIS A 276 19.64 10.20 0.72
CA HIS A 276 19.26 11.62 0.66
C HIS A 276 19.18 12.26 2.06
N GLY A 277 19.78 11.62 3.07
CA GLY A 277 20.02 12.22 4.39
C GLY A 277 18.97 11.93 5.45
N PHE A 278 17.88 11.22 5.13
CA PHE A 278 16.90 10.77 6.12
C PHE A 278 17.48 9.59 6.92
N ARG A 279 17.60 9.74 8.23
CA ARG A 279 18.19 8.74 9.13
C ARG A 279 17.15 8.11 10.05
N SER A 280 16.11 8.85 10.38
CA SER A 280 15.03 8.39 11.25
C SER A 280 13.67 8.71 10.64
N TRP A 281 12.63 7.98 11.07
CA TRP A 281 11.30 8.13 10.49
C TRP A 281 10.70 9.52 10.75
N GLU A 282 11.14 10.21 11.81
CA GLU A 282 10.77 11.59 12.10
C GLU A 282 11.23 12.56 11.01
N ASP A 283 12.36 12.29 10.34
CA ASP A 283 12.93 13.16 9.31
C ASP A 283 12.00 13.30 8.09
N LEU A 284 11.04 12.36 7.91
CA LEU A 284 10.10 12.40 6.79
C LEU A 284 9.01 13.47 6.96
N TYR A 285 8.85 14.02 8.16
CA TYR A 285 7.76 14.90 8.53
C TYR A 285 8.29 16.27 8.97
N PRO A 286 7.83 17.38 8.35
CA PRO A 286 8.08 18.71 8.90
C PRO A 286 7.60 18.80 10.36
N ARG A 287 8.33 19.54 11.20
CA ARG A 287 8.04 19.63 12.65
C ARG A 287 6.59 19.99 12.95
N ARG A 288 6.00 20.91 12.18
CA ARG A 288 4.58 21.27 12.27
C ARG A 288 3.65 20.08 12.06
N GLN A 289 3.87 19.32 10.99
CA GLN A 289 3.07 18.15 10.67
C GLN A 289 3.17 17.12 11.80
N ARG A 290 4.38 16.83 12.26
CA ARG A 290 4.63 15.88 13.36
C ARG A 290 3.91 16.30 14.65
N ALA A 291 4.06 17.56 15.06
CA ALA A 291 3.40 18.09 16.25
C ALA A 291 1.87 17.97 16.16
N MET A 292 1.29 18.24 14.99
CA MET A 292 -0.14 18.13 14.78
C MET A 292 -0.65 16.68 14.77
N VAL A 293 0.11 15.74 14.23
CA VAL A 293 -0.23 14.30 14.29
C VAL A 293 -0.15 13.80 15.73
N GLU A 294 0.90 14.13 16.48
CA GLU A 294 1.00 13.78 17.91
C GLU A 294 -0.16 14.38 18.72
N LYS A 295 -0.52 15.64 18.46
CA LYS A 295 -1.66 16.28 19.12
C LYS A 295 -2.99 15.59 18.78
N LEU A 296 -3.19 15.19 17.53
CA LEU A 296 -4.37 14.44 17.11
C LEU A 296 -4.48 13.10 17.85
N LEU A 297 -3.38 12.36 17.99
CA LEU A 297 -3.34 11.09 18.73
C LEU A 297 -3.62 11.27 20.23
N GLU A 298 -3.08 12.33 20.84
CA GLU A 298 -3.36 12.72 22.21
C GLU A 298 -4.87 13.00 22.39
N LEU A 299 -5.44 13.86 21.55
CA LEU A 299 -6.85 14.24 21.63
C LEU A 299 -7.80 13.05 21.40
N ALA A 300 -7.51 12.20 20.40
CA ALA A 300 -8.33 11.04 20.05
C ALA A 300 -8.55 10.10 21.25
N SER A 301 -7.56 9.96 22.13
CA SER A 301 -7.63 9.08 23.31
C SER A 301 -8.69 9.50 24.34
N SER A 302 -9.26 10.71 24.22
CA SER A 302 -10.26 11.27 25.14
C SER A 302 -11.56 11.68 24.43
N CYS A 303 -11.75 11.25 23.18
CA CYS A 303 -12.90 11.63 22.37
C CYS A 303 -14.13 10.73 22.58
N SER A 304 -13.94 9.52 23.14
CA SER A 304 -15.03 8.58 23.44
C SER A 304 -14.64 7.68 24.62
N PRO A 305 -15.59 7.23 25.46
CA PRO A 305 -15.37 6.13 26.40
C PRO A 305 -15.26 4.77 25.72
N ASP A 306 -15.75 4.66 24.47
CA ASP A 306 -15.66 3.45 23.66
C ASP A 306 -14.25 3.29 23.06
N ALA A 307 -13.57 2.21 23.45
CA ALA A 307 -12.22 1.90 23.01
C ALA A 307 -12.14 1.66 21.49
N ASP A 308 -13.19 1.14 20.85
CA ASP A 308 -13.20 0.86 19.42
C ASP A 308 -13.35 2.15 18.61
N VAL A 309 -14.11 3.13 19.11
CA VAL A 309 -14.15 4.49 18.56
C VAL A 309 -12.76 5.13 18.65
N VAL A 310 -12.10 5.04 19.80
CA VAL A 310 -10.73 5.58 19.97
C VAL A 310 -9.74 4.90 19.02
N ALA A 311 -9.80 3.58 18.88
CA ALA A 311 -8.96 2.80 17.98
C ALA A 311 -9.19 3.20 16.52
N ALA A 312 -10.45 3.34 16.09
CA ALA A 312 -10.81 3.77 14.75
C ALA A 312 -10.28 5.18 14.43
N LEU A 313 -10.42 6.13 15.36
CA LEU A 313 -9.87 7.48 15.20
C LEU A 313 -8.34 7.46 15.07
N LYS A 314 -7.64 6.68 15.91
CA LYS A 314 -6.18 6.52 15.83
C LYS A 314 -5.75 5.90 14.50
N LEU A 315 -6.46 4.89 14.01
CA LEU A 315 -6.20 4.29 12.69
C LEU A 315 -6.27 5.33 11.56
N ALA A 316 -7.30 6.19 11.58
CA ALA A 316 -7.42 7.26 10.59
C ALA A 316 -6.30 8.31 10.70
N ILE A 317 -5.91 8.70 11.90
CA ILE A 317 -4.81 9.64 12.14
C ILE A 317 -3.49 9.06 11.66
N ILE A 318 -3.14 7.84 12.08
CA ILE A 318 -1.90 7.15 11.67
C ILE A 318 -1.90 6.94 10.16
N GLY A 319 -3.03 6.53 9.58
CA GLY A 319 -3.14 6.37 8.13
C GLY A 319 -2.85 7.65 7.35
N SER A 320 -3.09 8.85 7.93
CA SER A 320 -2.77 10.12 7.27
C SER A 320 -1.27 10.38 7.13
N THR A 321 -0.45 9.70 7.92
CA THR A 321 1.02 9.83 7.90
C THR A 321 1.66 9.23 6.65
N GLU A 322 0.91 8.49 5.82
CA GLU A 322 1.37 8.14 4.46
C GLU A 322 1.69 9.39 3.62
N MET A 323 1.08 10.52 3.97
CA MET A 323 1.33 11.83 3.37
C MET A 323 2.50 12.55 4.08
N ALA A 324 3.66 11.89 4.18
CA ALA A 324 4.84 12.45 4.84
C ALA A 324 5.34 13.73 4.13
N GLY A 325 5.39 14.86 4.83
CA GLY A 325 5.51 16.18 4.20
C GLY A 325 6.84 16.49 3.52
N HIS A 326 7.92 15.76 3.84
CA HIS A 326 9.21 15.87 3.12
C HIS A 326 9.33 14.89 1.94
N LEU A 327 8.35 14.02 1.71
CA LEU A 327 8.33 13.07 0.59
C LEU A 327 7.08 13.17 -0.29
N SER A 328 6.02 13.79 0.21
CA SER A 328 4.75 13.92 -0.52
C SER A 328 4.96 14.73 -1.78
N ARG A 329 4.62 14.12 -2.92
CA ARG A 329 4.83 14.72 -4.24
C ARG A 329 3.63 15.56 -4.65
N TRP A 330 3.84 16.46 -5.61
CA TRP A 330 2.81 17.31 -6.18
C TRP A 330 2.66 17.13 -7.68
N ASP A 331 1.42 16.96 -8.13
CA ASP A 331 1.07 17.11 -9.52
C ASP A 331 0.94 18.60 -9.87
N ARG A 332 1.94 19.12 -10.58
CA ARG A 332 1.98 20.53 -11.00
C ARG A 332 0.88 20.92 -11.99
N TYR A 333 0.18 19.96 -12.61
CA TYR A 333 -0.88 20.21 -13.60
C TYR A 333 -2.29 20.01 -13.04
N TYR A 334 -2.48 18.96 -12.23
CA TYR A 334 -3.79 18.61 -11.65
C TYR A 334 -4.01 19.16 -10.23
N LEU A 335 -2.97 19.77 -9.65
CA LEU A 335 -2.98 20.38 -8.32
C LEU A 335 -3.42 19.36 -7.26
N LYS A 336 -2.66 18.27 -7.19
CA LYS A 336 -2.96 17.11 -6.36
C LYS A 336 -1.68 16.59 -5.69
N SER A 337 -1.75 16.33 -4.39
CA SER A 337 -0.68 15.67 -3.67
C SER A 337 -0.74 14.14 -3.82
N TYR A 338 0.42 13.50 -3.69
CA TYR A 338 0.58 12.05 -3.62
C TYR A 338 1.32 11.67 -2.35
N GLU A 339 0.92 10.52 -1.81
CA GLU A 339 1.55 9.88 -0.67
C GLU A 339 3.04 9.56 -0.95
N SER A 340 3.84 9.46 0.13
CA SER A 340 5.28 9.23 0.05
C SER A 340 5.65 7.89 -0.61
N MET A 341 4.73 6.92 -0.54
CA MET A 341 4.85 5.56 -1.06
C MET A 341 4.07 5.32 -2.36
N ALA A 342 3.65 6.39 -3.06
CA ALA A 342 2.85 6.27 -4.27
C ALA A 342 3.61 5.54 -5.38
N GLY A 343 2.97 4.55 -6.01
CA GLY A 343 3.61 3.70 -7.03
C GLY A 343 4.56 2.65 -6.43
N HIS A 344 4.24 2.16 -5.24
CA HIS A 344 4.86 0.99 -4.60
C HIS A 344 6.34 1.16 -4.28
N ARG A 345 6.76 2.39 -3.98
CA ARG A 345 8.15 2.73 -3.66
C ARG A 345 8.25 4.04 -2.89
N PHE A 346 9.32 4.24 -2.13
CA PHE A 346 9.64 5.57 -1.61
C PHE A 346 10.17 6.46 -2.74
N ASN A 347 9.55 7.63 -2.94
CA ASN A 347 9.99 8.57 -3.97
C ASN A 347 10.55 9.85 -3.37
N PHE A 348 11.88 10.02 -3.43
CA PHE A 348 12.51 11.29 -3.07
C PHE A 348 12.36 12.36 -4.16
N THR A 349 11.92 13.56 -3.78
CA THR A 349 11.84 14.78 -4.59
C THR A 349 12.49 15.95 -3.83
N THR A 350 13.06 16.92 -4.55
CA THR A 350 13.59 18.16 -3.96
C THR A 350 12.55 19.26 -3.83
N LEU A 351 11.30 19.01 -4.27
CA LEU A 351 10.15 19.89 -4.08
C LEU A 351 8.97 19.08 -3.51
N PRO A 352 9.01 18.68 -2.24
CA PRO A 352 7.88 18.05 -1.58
C PRO A 352 6.81 19.07 -1.16
N VAL A 353 5.63 18.56 -0.87
CA VAL A 353 4.48 19.34 -0.43
C VAL A 353 3.90 18.74 0.84
N GLU A 354 4.05 19.46 1.94
CA GLU A 354 3.46 19.15 3.23
C GLU A 354 1.95 19.39 3.19
N PRO A 355 1.11 18.35 3.36
CA PRO A 355 -0.32 18.52 3.49
C PRO A 355 -0.71 18.92 4.92
N ASN A 356 -1.83 19.61 5.05
CA ASN A 356 -2.45 19.85 6.35
C ASN A 356 -2.82 18.53 7.04
N ALA A 357 -2.26 18.28 8.23
CA ALA A 357 -2.46 17.04 8.97
C ALA A 357 -3.94 16.74 9.31
N TRP A 358 -4.71 17.77 9.69
CA TRP A 358 -6.15 17.65 9.91
C TRP A 358 -6.91 17.61 8.59
N GLY A 359 -6.64 18.60 7.74
CA GLY A 359 -7.28 18.79 6.44
C GLY A 359 -8.19 20.02 6.41
N THR A 360 -8.74 20.27 5.22
CA THR A 360 -9.69 21.35 4.99
C THR A 360 -10.98 20.77 4.42
N THR A 361 -12.09 21.50 4.51
CA THR A 361 -13.39 21.04 3.99
C THR A 361 -13.43 20.94 2.46
N THR A 362 -12.53 21.65 1.75
CA THR A 362 -12.59 21.81 0.29
C THR A 362 -11.36 21.27 -0.46
N SER A 363 -10.23 21.10 0.21
CA SER A 363 -8.95 20.65 -0.37
C SER A 363 -8.19 19.69 0.55
N GLY A 364 -7.21 18.99 -0.01
CA GLY A 364 -6.35 18.03 0.68
C GLY A 364 -6.61 16.59 0.25
N ARG A 365 -5.58 15.75 0.27
CA ARG A 365 -5.68 14.31 0.02
C ARG A 365 -5.04 13.58 1.20
N GLY A 366 -5.62 12.46 1.60
CA GLY A 366 -5.06 11.62 2.67
C GLY A 366 -5.06 12.25 4.06
N THR A 367 -5.78 13.36 4.26
CA THR A 367 -5.84 14.07 5.55
C THR A 367 -6.70 13.32 6.57
N THR A 368 -6.49 13.59 7.86
CA THR A 368 -7.25 12.96 8.95
C THR A 368 -8.76 13.12 8.77
N LEU A 369 -9.23 14.34 8.49
CA LEU A 369 -10.66 14.66 8.30
C LEU A 369 -11.31 13.79 7.19
N ARG A 370 -10.61 13.57 6.07
CA ARG A 370 -11.14 12.73 4.98
C ARG A 370 -11.19 11.26 5.37
N ARG A 371 -10.21 10.80 6.14
CA ARG A 371 -10.12 9.41 6.60
C ARG A 371 -11.22 9.10 7.61
N VAL A 372 -11.46 9.97 8.59
CA VAL A 372 -12.54 9.75 9.57
C VAL A 372 -13.93 9.76 8.92
N VAL A 373 -14.17 10.61 7.92
CA VAL A 373 -15.42 10.57 7.12
C VAL A 373 -15.56 9.24 6.35
N GLN A 374 -14.45 8.69 5.84
CA GLN A 374 -14.47 7.38 5.17
C GLN A 374 -14.76 6.24 6.15
N LEU A 375 -14.35 6.36 7.42
CA LEU A 375 -14.67 5.35 8.44
C LEU A 375 -16.17 5.23 8.69
N ILE A 376 -16.91 6.34 8.75
CA ILE A 376 -18.38 6.32 8.91
C ILE A 376 -19.03 5.50 7.78
N LYS A 377 -18.67 5.82 6.53
CA LYS A 377 -19.17 5.08 5.36
C LYS A 377 -18.83 3.59 5.42
N SER A 378 -17.66 3.27 5.96
CA SER A 378 -17.19 1.89 6.08
C SER A 378 -17.95 1.13 7.17
N ALA A 379 -18.23 1.78 8.30
CA ALA A 379 -19.01 1.23 9.40
C ALA A 379 -20.47 1.00 9.00
N GLU A 380 -21.10 1.97 8.32
CA GLU A 380 -22.45 1.84 7.76
C GLU A 380 -22.53 0.65 6.81
N TRP A 381 -21.58 0.59 5.86
CA TRP A 381 -21.51 -0.48 4.87
C TRP A 381 -21.30 -1.85 5.52
N LEU A 382 -20.41 -1.95 6.51
CA LEU A 382 -20.13 -3.22 7.19
C LEU A 382 -21.39 -3.69 7.94
N LYS A 383 -21.99 -2.82 8.75
CA LYS A 383 -23.21 -3.11 9.52
C LYS A 383 -24.37 -3.57 8.63
N GLU A 384 -24.56 -2.95 7.47
CA GLU A 384 -25.58 -3.36 6.50
C GLU A 384 -25.33 -4.77 5.95
N ARG A 385 -24.07 -5.13 5.70
CA ARG A 385 -23.68 -6.38 5.03
C ARG A 385 -23.53 -7.58 5.97
N THR A 386 -23.21 -7.34 7.24
CA THR A 386 -23.02 -8.41 8.24
C THR A 386 -24.22 -8.58 9.16
N GLY A 387 -25.22 -7.69 9.08
CA GLY A 387 -26.42 -7.74 9.91
C GLY A 387 -26.19 -7.34 11.38
N GLY A 388 -25.01 -6.78 11.71
CA GLY A 388 -24.63 -6.41 13.08
C GLY A 388 -23.12 -6.23 13.25
N GLY A 389 -22.70 -5.94 14.48
CA GLY A 389 -21.29 -5.90 14.86
C GLY A 389 -20.67 -7.31 14.83
N LEU A 390 -19.42 -7.40 14.40
CA LEU A 390 -18.66 -8.64 14.39
C LEU A 390 -17.87 -8.79 15.71
N GLN A 391 -17.78 -10.00 16.23
CA GLN A 391 -16.88 -10.32 17.34
C GLN A 391 -15.48 -10.61 16.80
N ILE A 392 -14.55 -9.69 17.02
CA ILE A 392 -13.16 -9.81 16.54
C ILE A 392 -12.23 -10.10 17.72
N ALA A 393 -11.36 -11.08 17.58
CA ALA A 393 -10.28 -11.35 18.53
C ALA A 393 -8.91 -11.12 17.86
N GLY A 394 -7.99 -10.48 18.60
CA GLY A 394 -6.61 -10.24 18.17
C GLY A 394 -6.33 -8.80 17.69
N PRO A 395 -5.14 -8.54 17.10
CA PRO A 395 -4.18 -9.55 16.65
C PRO A 395 -3.51 -10.33 17.79
N LEU A 396 -3.56 -11.66 17.73
CA LEU A 396 -2.76 -12.52 18.61
C LEU A 396 -1.39 -12.78 17.97
N ALA A 397 -0.33 -12.88 18.78
CA ALA A 397 0.96 -13.29 18.23
C ALA A 397 0.92 -14.74 17.73
N ALA A 398 1.53 -15.02 16.58
CA ALA A 398 1.67 -16.37 16.05
C ALA A 398 2.53 -17.29 16.93
N SER A 399 3.12 -16.79 18.02
CA SER A 399 3.79 -17.55 19.09
C SER A 399 2.88 -17.89 20.28
N ALA A 400 1.66 -17.36 20.32
CA ALA A 400 0.69 -17.62 21.39
C ALA A 400 0.27 -19.10 21.44
N PRO A 401 -0.29 -19.60 22.55
CA PRO A 401 -0.87 -20.93 22.60
C PRO A 401 -1.90 -21.16 21.48
N MET A 402 -2.05 -22.42 21.05
CA MET A 402 -3.11 -22.76 20.11
C MET A 402 -4.47 -22.39 20.70
N VAL A 403 -5.37 -21.93 19.84
CA VAL A 403 -6.74 -21.60 20.21
C VAL A 403 -7.66 -22.79 19.88
N PRO A 404 -8.84 -22.88 20.52
CA PRO A 404 -9.86 -23.85 20.11
C PRO A 404 -10.38 -23.59 18.69
N ALA A 405 -11.06 -24.57 18.11
CA ALA A 405 -11.74 -24.41 16.83
C ALA A 405 -12.81 -23.30 16.90
N LEU A 406 -12.96 -22.55 15.79
CA LEU A 406 -13.92 -21.45 15.69
C LEU A 406 -15.36 -21.93 15.53
N LEU A 407 -15.55 -23.16 15.05
CA LEU A 407 -16.84 -23.82 14.93
C LEU A 407 -16.76 -25.22 15.51
N GLY A 408 -17.87 -25.66 16.08
CA GLY A 408 -18.00 -26.97 16.72
C GLY A 408 -18.77 -26.88 18.03
N GLN A 409 -18.80 -28.01 18.71
CA GLN A 409 -19.40 -28.15 20.04
C GLN A 409 -18.33 -28.50 21.07
N ASP A 410 -18.58 -28.18 22.33
CA ASP A 410 -17.78 -28.69 23.44
C ASP A 410 -18.11 -30.16 23.77
N VAL A 411 -17.45 -30.69 24.81
CA VAL A 411 -17.62 -32.07 25.26
C VAL A 411 -19.05 -32.39 25.72
N ASP A 412 -19.82 -31.38 26.09
CA ASP A 412 -21.21 -31.49 26.54
C ASP A 412 -22.21 -31.21 25.39
N GLY A 413 -21.73 -31.03 24.16
CA GLY A 413 -22.55 -30.79 22.98
C GLY A 413 -23.05 -29.34 22.83
N GLN A 414 -22.57 -28.40 23.65
CA GLN A 414 -22.96 -27.00 23.55
C GLN A 414 -22.16 -26.29 22.45
N SER A 415 -22.82 -25.39 21.72
CA SER A 415 -22.14 -24.60 20.69
C SER A 415 -21.11 -23.69 21.33
N LEU A 416 -19.89 -23.70 20.78
CA LEU A 416 -18.82 -22.85 21.29
C LEU A 416 -19.11 -21.38 20.96
N GLU A 417 -19.30 -20.53 21.97
CA GLU A 417 -19.26 -19.07 21.78
C GLU A 417 -17.82 -18.66 21.43
N ARG A 418 -17.61 -18.26 20.18
CA ARG A 418 -16.29 -17.92 19.60
C ARG A 418 -16.40 -16.64 18.80
N PRO A 419 -15.27 -15.90 18.65
CA PRO A 419 -15.26 -14.73 17.78
C PRO A 419 -15.61 -15.12 16.34
N ASP A 420 -16.27 -14.23 15.63
CA ASP A 420 -16.51 -14.36 14.19
C ASP A 420 -15.20 -14.34 13.41
N VAL A 421 -14.21 -13.59 13.90
CA VAL A 421 -12.89 -13.45 13.28
C VAL A 421 -11.79 -13.54 14.31
N LEU A 422 -10.82 -14.42 14.07
CA LEU A 422 -9.55 -14.44 14.76
C LEU A 422 -8.46 -13.85 13.86
N VAL A 423 -7.85 -12.77 14.30
CA VAL A 423 -6.70 -12.15 13.63
C VAL A 423 -5.41 -12.54 14.35
N VAL A 424 -4.39 -12.95 13.58
CA VAL A 424 -3.08 -13.36 14.07
C VAL A 424 -1.99 -12.55 13.36
N VAL A 425 -0.97 -12.14 14.11
CA VAL A 425 0.22 -11.48 13.58
C VAL A 425 1.44 -12.38 13.73
N GLY A 426 2.17 -12.60 12.64
CA GLY A 426 3.40 -13.38 12.60
C GLY A 426 3.45 -14.42 11.48
N SER A 427 4.53 -15.18 11.42
CA SER A 427 4.80 -16.13 10.32
C SER A 427 3.72 -17.21 10.19
N SER A 428 3.20 -17.38 8.97
CA SER A 428 2.19 -18.39 8.62
C SER A 428 2.72 -19.82 8.62
N GLN A 429 4.01 -20.01 8.94
CA GLN A 429 4.59 -21.31 9.27
C GLN A 429 3.98 -21.93 10.54
N ARG A 430 3.35 -21.10 11.38
CA ARG A 430 2.57 -21.53 12.54
C ARG A 430 1.22 -20.83 12.54
N GLN A 431 0.15 -21.62 12.57
CA GLN A 431 -1.23 -21.13 12.59
C GLN A 431 -1.94 -21.66 13.84
N LEU A 432 -2.69 -20.81 14.54
CA LEU A 432 -3.13 -21.10 15.91
C LEU A 432 -4.31 -22.06 16.00
N LEU A 433 -4.92 -22.47 14.88
CA LEU A 433 -6.07 -23.37 14.88
C LEU A 433 -5.70 -24.86 15.02
N PRO A 434 -6.60 -25.70 15.56
CA PRO A 434 -6.41 -27.14 15.61
C PRO A 434 -6.36 -27.81 14.24
N THR A 435 -5.78 -29.00 14.18
CA THR A 435 -5.79 -29.84 12.98
C THR A 435 -7.23 -30.18 12.56
N GLY A 436 -7.51 -30.17 11.25
CA GLY A 436 -8.83 -30.57 10.74
C GLY A 436 -9.99 -29.65 11.17
N SER A 437 -9.72 -28.36 11.41
CA SER A 437 -10.71 -27.40 11.89
C SER A 437 -11.16 -26.38 10.84
N VAL A 438 -10.51 -26.35 9.67
CA VAL A 438 -10.76 -25.38 8.59
C VAL A 438 -11.42 -26.06 7.38
N ASP A 439 -12.42 -25.39 6.80
CA ASP A 439 -13.14 -25.87 5.63
C ASP A 439 -12.49 -25.40 4.32
N LEU A 440 -12.04 -24.15 4.30
CA LEU A 440 -11.44 -23.50 3.14
C LEU A 440 -10.25 -22.66 3.58
N VAL A 441 -9.07 -22.93 3.03
CA VAL A 441 -7.95 -21.98 3.04
C VAL A 441 -8.01 -21.23 1.71
N LEU A 442 -8.41 -19.96 1.74
CA LEU A 442 -8.44 -19.09 0.56
C LEU A 442 -7.43 -17.97 0.78
N THR A 443 -6.46 -17.81 -0.11
CA THR A 443 -5.36 -16.87 0.13
C THR A 443 -4.68 -16.37 -1.14
N ASP A 444 -3.84 -15.35 -0.99
CA ASP A 444 -3.01 -14.74 -2.04
C ASP A 444 -1.59 -14.47 -1.50
N PRO A 445 -0.72 -15.49 -1.48
CA PRO A 445 0.64 -15.39 -0.95
C PRO A 445 1.49 -14.35 -1.69
N PRO A 446 2.51 -13.78 -1.03
CA PRO A 446 3.47 -12.91 -1.70
C PRO A 446 4.37 -13.73 -2.64
N TYR A 447 4.30 -13.45 -3.94
CA TYR A 447 4.99 -14.23 -4.97
C TYR A 447 6.04 -13.43 -5.71
N HIS A 448 7.32 -13.59 -5.34
CA HIS A 448 8.45 -12.92 -6.01
C HIS A 448 8.18 -11.42 -6.32
N ASP A 449 7.27 -10.78 -5.55
CA ASP A 449 6.78 -9.45 -5.88
C ASP A 449 7.94 -8.50 -5.62
N ASP A 450 8.31 -7.71 -6.62
CA ASP A 450 9.42 -6.75 -6.50
C ASP A 450 9.12 -5.69 -5.42
N VAL A 451 7.86 -5.61 -4.95
CA VAL A 451 7.39 -4.62 -3.99
C VAL A 451 7.64 -5.06 -2.54
N GLN A 452 8.44 -4.25 -1.85
CA GLN A 452 8.76 -4.45 -0.43
C GLN A 452 7.68 -3.84 0.49
N TYR A 453 6.48 -4.41 0.54
CA TYR A 453 5.38 -3.90 1.39
C TYR A 453 5.76 -3.79 2.87
N GLY A 454 6.60 -4.71 3.35
CA GLY A 454 7.21 -4.66 4.68
C GLY A 454 7.88 -3.31 4.93
N GLU A 455 8.87 -2.94 4.11
CA GLU A 455 9.60 -1.67 4.22
C GLU A 455 8.68 -0.44 4.06
N LEU A 456 7.73 -0.47 3.13
CA LEU A 456 6.82 0.66 2.89
C LEU A 456 5.89 0.92 4.08
N SER A 457 5.50 -0.11 4.83
CA SER A 457 4.61 0.04 5.99
C SER A 457 5.32 0.55 7.25
N GLN A 458 6.65 0.54 7.32
CA GLN A 458 7.43 0.88 8.52
C GLN A 458 7.15 2.27 9.10
N PRO A 459 6.97 3.35 8.31
CA PRO A 459 6.55 4.64 8.86
C PRO A 459 5.21 4.56 9.61
N LEU A 460 4.26 3.77 9.11
CA LEU A 460 2.94 3.59 9.74
C LEU A 460 3.06 2.77 11.02
N GLN A 461 3.89 1.73 11.02
CA GLN A 461 4.22 0.93 12.20
C GLN A 461 4.85 1.78 13.30
N ALA A 462 5.82 2.63 12.93
CA ALA A 462 6.48 3.54 13.85
C ALA A 462 5.50 4.49 14.55
N TRP A 463 4.57 5.09 13.78
CA TRP A 463 3.50 5.93 14.34
C TRP A 463 2.50 5.16 15.19
N ALA A 464 2.25 3.89 14.86
CA ALA A 464 1.36 3.02 15.63
C ALA A 464 2.02 2.43 16.89
N GLY A 465 3.33 2.63 17.08
CA GLY A 465 4.08 1.98 18.16
C GLY A 465 4.18 0.45 17.98
N LEU A 466 4.02 -0.03 16.74
CA LEU A 466 4.12 -1.45 16.43
C LEU A 466 5.59 -1.82 16.22
N THR A 467 6.01 -2.90 16.87
CA THR A 467 7.31 -3.51 16.61
C THR A 467 7.17 -4.50 15.47
N SER A 468 8.08 -4.43 14.49
CA SER A 468 8.16 -5.48 13.48
C SER A 468 8.47 -6.80 14.18
N ALA A 469 7.74 -7.86 13.83
CA ALA A 469 8.20 -9.21 14.14
C ALA A 469 9.62 -9.36 13.58
N GLU A 470 10.49 -10.09 14.28
CA GLU A 470 11.84 -10.40 13.82
C GLU A 470 11.78 -10.84 12.36
N SER A 471 12.73 -10.39 11.52
CA SER A 471 12.70 -10.52 10.04
C SER A 471 12.65 -11.96 9.49
N GLY A 472 12.48 -12.97 10.33
CA GLY A 472 12.26 -14.36 9.95
C GLY A 472 10.81 -14.61 9.52
N GLY A 473 10.65 -15.28 8.38
CA GLY A 473 9.34 -15.78 7.93
C GLY A 473 8.61 -14.92 6.90
N ASP A 474 9.16 -13.78 6.46
CA ASP A 474 8.61 -13.06 5.30
C ASP A 474 8.95 -13.82 4.02
N ALA A 475 7.92 -14.15 3.24
CA ALA A 475 8.04 -14.82 1.95
C ALA A 475 8.30 -13.81 0.81
N VAL A 476 9.11 -12.79 1.09
CA VAL A 476 9.55 -11.77 0.14
C VAL A 476 11.07 -11.81 0.02
N VAL A 477 11.58 -11.93 -1.21
CA VAL A 477 13.02 -11.92 -1.47
C VAL A 477 13.54 -10.48 -1.34
N ASN A 478 14.52 -10.26 -0.46
CA ASN A 478 15.16 -8.96 -0.30
C ASN A 478 16.67 -9.11 -0.53
N ARG A 479 17.12 -8.66 -1.70
CA ARG A 479 18.53 -8.77 -2.11
C ARG A 479 19.45 -7.84 -1.32
N ALA A 480 18.91 -6.74 -0.75
CA ALA A 480 19.70 -5.78 0.02
C ALA A 480 20.03 -6.32 1.42
N THR A 481 19.14 -7.10 2.03
CA THR A 481 19.33 -7.71 3.35
C THR A 481 19.85 -9.15 3.28
N GLY A 482 19.87 -9.77 2.09
CA GLY A 482 20.22 -11.18 1.90
C GLY A 482 19.09 -12.14 2.23
N GLN A 483 17.91 -11.64 2.58
CA GLN A 483 16.75 -12.45 2.96
C GLN A 483 16.23 -13.26 1.77
N LEU A 484 16.12 -14.58 1.99
CA LEU A 484 15.68 -15.58 1.01
C LEU A 484 16.49 -15.59 -0.31
N VAL A 485 17.73 -15.11 -0.28
CA VAL A 485 18.64 -15.11 -1.45
C VAL A 485 19.29 -16.49 -1.67
N ALA A 486 19.36 -17.31 -0.63
CA ALA A 486 19.95 -18.65 -0.71
C ALA A 486 19.09 -19.60 -1.56
N ALA A 487 19.74 -20.46 -2.36
CA ALA A 487 19.02 -21.44 -3.18
C ALA A 487 18.15 -22.36 -2.31
N GLY A 488 16.87 -22.48 -2.65
CA GLY A 488 15.92 -23.36 -1.95
C GLY A 488 15.29 -22.81 -0.66
N SER A 489 15.75 -21.67 -0.12
CA SER A 489 15.17 -21.12 1.12
C SER A 489 13.71 -20.67 0.95
N TYR A 490 13.36 -20.15 -0.23
CA TYR A 490 11.98 -19.75 -0.56
C TYR A 490 11.05 -20.97 -0.68
N THR A 491 11.47 -22.02 -1.39
CA THR A 491 10.74 -23.29 -1.49
C THR A 491 10.47 -23.90 -0.11
N ALA A 492 11.49 -23.96 0.74
CA ALA A 492 11.36 -24.52 2.09
C ALA A 492 10.37 -23.73 2.96
N LEU A 493 10.40 -22.40 2.86
CA LEU A 493 9.45 -21.53 3.57
C LEU A 493 8.01 -21.76 3.09
N LEU A 494 7.77 -21.72 1.78
CA LEU A 494 6.45 -21.98 1.21
C LEU A 494 5.95 -23.39 1.55
N ALA A 495 6.80 -24.41 1.46
CA ALA A 495 6.45 -25.78 1.82
C ALA A 495 6.05 -25.88 3.30
N SER A 496 6.76 -25.18 4.20
CA SER A 496 6.41 -25.11 5.62
C SER A 496 5.04 -24.45 5.85
N ILE A 497 4.72 -23.39 5.12
CA ILE A 497 3.44 -22.67 5.25
C ILE A 497 2.29 -23.52 4.69
N PHE A 498 2.45 -24.09 3.49
CA PHE A 498 1.43 -24.95 2.90
C PHE A 498 1.19 -26.22 3.71
N ARG A 499 2.23 -26.79 4.34
CA ARG A 499 2.06 -27.92 5.26
C ARG A 499 1.24 -27.52 6.49
N GLU A 500 1.46 -26.33 7.02
CA GLU A 500 0.68 -25.82 8.15
C GLU A 500 -0.77 -25.54 7.74
N SER A 501 -1.02 -24.99 6.56
CA SER A 501 -2.38 -24.86 6.01
C SER A 501 -3.04 -26.21 5.76
N ALA A 502 -2.31 -27.20 5.25
CA ALA A 502 -2.80 -28.57 5.05
C ALA A 502 -3.17 -29.23 6.39
N ARG A 503 -2.41 -28.98 7.47
CA ARG A 503 -2.73 -29.44 8.83
C ARG A 503 -4.10 -28.90 9.29
N LEU A 504 -4.40 -27.64 9.01
CA LEU A 504 -5.67 -27.04 9.43
C LEU A 504 -6.88 -27.59 8.67
N LEU A 505 -6.71 -27.94 7.40
CA LEU A 505 -7.79 -28.40 6.54
C LEU A 505 -8.40 -29.70 7.05
N ARG A 506 -9.73 -29.78 7.01
CA ARG A 506 -10.47 -31.05 7.05
C ARG A 506 -10.10 -31.90 5.84
N ASP A 507 -10.36 -33.21 5.90
CA ASP A 507 -9.98 -34.16 4.82
C ASP A 507 -10.52 -33.80 3.43
N ALA A 508 -11.71 -33.19 3.37
CA ALA A 508 -12.33 -32.70 2.13
C ALA A 508 -12.24 -31.17 1.98
N GLY A 509 -11.43 -30.50 2.81
CA GLY A 509 -11.25 -29.06 2.77
C GLY A 509 -10.33 -28.63 1.64
N HIS A 510 -10.52 -27.42 1.14
CA HIS A 510 -9.83 -26.92 -0.05
C HIS A 510 -8.80 -25.84 0.31
N LEU A 511 -7.62 -25.90 -0.30
CA LEU A 511 -6.67 -24.81 -0.40
C LEU A 511 -6.79 -24.19 -1.79
N ILE A 512 -7.24 -22.95 -1.85
CA ILE A 512 -7.43 -22.22 -3.10
C ILE A 512 -6.61 -20.93 -3.07
N PHE A 513 -5.80 -20.73 -4.09
CA PHE A 513 -5.06 -19.49 -4.29
C PHE A 513 -4.74 -19.30 -5.76
N SER A 514 -4.49 -18.05 -6.15
CA SER A 514 -4.13 -17.68 -7.51
C SER A 514 -2.67 -17.29 -7.61
N TYR A 515 -1.98 -17.76 -8.65
CA TYR A 515 -0.56 -17.53 -8.84
C TYR A 515 -0.29 -17.02 -10.27
N ALA A 516 0.63 -16.06 -10.38
CA ALA A 516 1.11 -15.57 -11.67
C ALA A 516 2.60 -15.26 -11.60
N ASN A 517 3.40 -15.90 -12.45
CA ASN A 517 4.82 -15.59 -12.60
C ASN A 517 5.29 -15.92 -14.02
N ARG A 518 6.28 -15.16 -14.50
CA ARG A 518 6.94 -15.40 -15.79
C ARG A 518 8.14 -16.32 -15.68
N ASP A 519 8.72 -16.43 -14.50
CA ASP A 519 9.88 -17.28 -14.26
C ASP A 519 9.43 -18.73 -14.07
N PRO A 520 9.79 -19.66 -14.99
CA PRO A 520 9.51 -21.07 -14.79
C PRO A 520 10.10 -21.63 -13.50
N GLN A 521 11.25 -21.12 -13.03
CA GLN A 521 11.86 -21.60 -11.80
C GLN A 521 10.95 -21.34 -10.59
N ALA A 522 10.26 -20.21 -10.57
CA ALA A 522 9.32 -19.87 -9.50
C ALA A 522 8.11 -20.83 -9.47
N TRP A 523 7.62 -21.26 -10.63
CA TRP A 523 6.59 -22.29 -10.73
C TRP A 523 7.08 -23.65 -10.28
N ALA A 524 8.29 -24.06 -10.65
CA ALA A 524 8.89 -25.30 -10.18
C ALA A 524 9.01 -25.32 -8.65
N GLN A 525 9.45 -24.21 -8.05
CA GLN A 525 9.53 -24.08 -6.59
C GLN A 525 8.14 -24.17 -5.92
N LEU A 526 7.11 -23.55 -6.52
CA LEU A 526 5.74 -23.66 -6.02
C LEU A 526 5.24 -25.11 -6.05
N LEU A 527 5.37 -25.78 -7.19
CA LEU A 527 4.89 -27.16 -7.38
C LEU A 527 5.59 -28.12 -6.41
N GLU A 528 6.91 -27.97 -6.23
CA GLU A 528 7.68 -28.72 -5.25
C GLU A 528 7.20 -28.47 -3.81
N ALA A 529 6.93 -27.21 -3.46
CA ALA A 529 6.44 -26.84 -2.15
C ALA A 529 5.06 -27.44 -1.86
N LEU A 530 4.14 -27.44 -2.83
CA LEU A 530 2.80 -28.03 -2.70
C LEU A 530 2.86 -29.55 -2.54
N GLN A 531 3.66 -30.24 -3.38
CA GLN A 531 3.84 -31.69 -3.25
C GLN A 531 4.48 -32.06 -1.90
N SER A 532 5.51 -31.33 -1.47
CA SER A 532 6.21 -31.56 -0.20
C SER A 532 5.38 -31.19 1.05
N ALA A 533 4.27 -30.46 0.85
CA ALA A 533 3.30 -30.14 1.89
C ALA A 533 2.23 -31.24 2.07
N GLY A 534 2.23 -32.27 1.22
CA GLY A 534 1.26 -33.35 1.28
C GLY A 534 -0.10 -32.97 0.69
N LEU A 535 -0.11 -32.08 -0.31
CA LEU A 535 -1.30 -31.66 -1.03
C LEU A 535 -1.39 -32.37 -2.38
N ARG A 536 -2.61 -32.50 -2.90
CA ARG A 536 -2.87 -32.92 -4.28
C ARG A 536 -3.80 -31.94 -4.96
N ALA A 537 -3.57 -31.68 -6.24
CA ALA A 537 -4.43 -30.80 -7.01
C ALA A 537 -5.75 -31.52 -7.39
N VAL A 538 -6.85 -30.80 -7.24
CA VAL A 538 -8.18 -31.22 -7.70
C VAL A 538 -8.62 -30.41 -8.91
N GLY A 539 -8.07 -29.23 -9.11
CA GLY A 539 -8.37 -28.44 -10.30
C GLY A 539 -7.50 -27.21 -10.45
N CYS A 540 -7.56 -26.61 -11.62
CA CYS A 540 -7.11 -25.25 -11.82
C CYS A 540 -7.90 -24.55 -12.93
N THR A 541 -7.95 -23.22 -12.89
CA THR A 541 -8.61 -22.41 -13.91
C THR A 541 -7.81 -21.14 -14.23
N ILE A 542 -7.82 -20.71 -15.49
CA ILE A 542 -7.14 -19.50 -15.94
C ILE A 542 -8.11 -18.32 -15.76
N VAL A 543 -7.66 -17.27 -15.09
CA VAL A 543 -8.46 -16.07 -14.84
C VAL A 543 -7.70 -14.82 -15.27
N HIS A 544 -8.42 -13.78 -15.67
CA HIS A 544 -7.80 -12.48 -15.96
C HIS A 544 -7.22 -11.87 -14.69
N SER A 545 -5.96 -11.45 -14.77
CA SER A 545 -5.30 -10.72 -13.70
C SER A 545 -6.00 -9.38 -13.50
N GLU A 546 -6.33 -9.04 -12.25
CA GLU A 546 -7.14 -7.86 -11.93
C GLU A 546 -6.40 -6.52 -12.17
N ASN A 547 -5.11 -6.58 -12.48
CA ASN A 547 -4.18 -5.44 -12.46
C ASN A 547 -3.72 -4.97 -13.85
N GLU A 548 -4.63 -4.91 -14.82
CA GLU A 548 -4.35 -4.42 -16.20
C GLU A 548 -3.81 -2.97 -16.25
N THR A 549 -4.02 -2.17 -15.20
CA THR A 549 -3.78 -0.72 -15.20
C THR A 549 -2.66 -0.24 -14.27
N ASP A 550 -1.86 -1.13 -13.66
CA ASP A 550 -0.78 -0.68 -12.78
C ASP A 550 0.27 0.13 -13.57
N HIS A 551 0.38 1.43 -13.23
CA HIS A 551 1.36 2.32 -13.83
C HIS A 551 2.81 1.87 -13.56
N ALA A 552 3.05 1.09 -12.49
CA ALA A 552 4.35 0.50 -12.19
C ALA A 552 4.74 -0.63 -13.16
N LYS A 553 3.77 -1.24 -13.86
CA LYS A 553 3.96 -2.32 -14.83
C LYS A 553 4.03 -1.82 -16.29
N ARG A 554 3.88 -0.53 -16.55
CA ARG A 554 4.04 0.05 -17.91
C ARG A 554 5.48 -0.15 -18.40
N ASN A 555 5.63 -0.75 -19.58
CA ASN A 555 6.89 -1.17 -20.21
C ASN A 555 7.61 -2.37 -19.55
N VAL A 556 7.01 -3.02 -18.55
CA VAL A 556 7.44 -4.33 -18.07
C VAL A 556 6.53 -5.38 -18.70
N ARG A 557 7.10 -6.50 -19.14
CA ARG A 557 6.33 -7.64 -19.65
C ARG A 557 5.62 -8.28 -18.45
N ALA A 558 4.46 -7.78 -18.06
CA ALA A 558 3.67 -8.31 -16.94
C ALA A 558 2.80 -9.49 -17.39
N CYS A 559 2.48 -10.40 -16.48
CA CYS A 559 1.40 -11.36 -16.69
C CYS A 559 0.06 -10.61 -16.73
N THR A 560 -0.79 -10.97 -17.69
CA THR A 560 -2.17 -10.49 -17.80
C THR A 560 -3.18 -11.52 -17.31
N LEU A 561 -2.72 -12.75 -17.04
CA LEU A 561 -3.50 -13.86 -16.53
C LEU A 561 -2.88 -14.44 -15.26
N ASP A 562 -3.75 -14.92 -14.37
CA ASP A 562 -3.38 -15.70 -13.19
C ASP A 562 -3.92 -17.13 -13.38
N LEU A 563 -3.26 -18.13 -12.79
CA LEU A 563 -3.82 -19.46 -12.63
C LEU A 563 -4.36 -19.59 -11.22
N LEU A 564 -5.66 -19.90 -11.07
CA LEU A 564 -6.26 -20.28 -9.80
C LEU A 564 -6.08 -21.78 -9.60
N LEU A 565 -5.46 -22.18 -8.50
CA LEU A 565 -5.22 -23.56 -8.13
C LEU A 565 -6.20 -23.97 -7.03
N ASP A 566 -6.72 -25.19 -7.13
CA ASP A 566 -7.54 -25.83 -6.12
C ASP A 566 -6.89 -27.15 -5.70
N LEU A 567 -6.52 -27.24 -4.42
CA LEU A 567 -5.83 -28.37 -3.84
C LEU A 567 -6.56 -28.88 -2.61
N VAL A 568 -6.41 -30.16 -2.32
CA VAL A 568 -6.90 -30.80 -1.09
C VAL A 568 -5.77 -31.56 -0.41
N PRO A 569 -5.87 -31.86 0.89
CA PRO A 569 -4.93 -32.77 1.55
C PRO A 569 -4.87 -34.14 0.85
N LEU A 570 -3.69 -34.76 0.82
CA LEU A 570 -3.55 -36.15 0.41
C LEU A 570 -4.34 -37.04 1.37
N SER A 571 -5.37 -37.72 0.84
CA SER A 571 -6.25 -38.61 1.59
C SER A 571 -6.77 -39.73 0.69
N GLY A 572 -7.43 -40.73 1.29
CA GLY A 572 -8.07 -41.83 0.55
C GLY A 572 -9.34 -41.43 -0.21
N ILE A 573 -9.78 -40.17 -0.12
CA ILE A 573 -10.99 -39.67 -0.79
C ILE A 573 -10.73 -39.62 -2.30
N ALA A 574 -11.67 -40.12 -3.12
CA ALA A 574 -11.56 -40.01 -4.57
C ALA A 574 -11.79 -38.56 -5.02
N VAL A 575 -10.99 -38.08 -5.97
CA VAL A 575 -11.04 -36.70 -6.48
C VAL A 575 -11.30 -36.72 -7.97
N ALA A 576 -12.29 -35.94 -8.43
CA ALA A 576 -12.45 -35.61 -9.84
C ALA A 576 -11.57 -34.42 -10.20
N LYS A 577 -10.64 -34.58 -11.15
CA LYS A 577 -9.72 -33.50 -11.57
C LYS A 577 -10.40 -32.57 -12.59
N HIS A 578 -10.43 -31.27 -12.32
CA HIS A 578 -10.93 -30.25 -13.26
C HIS A 578 -9.80 -29.58 -14.04
N ARG A 579 -9.89 -29.57 -15.37
CA ARG A 579 -8.89 -28.96 -16.27
C ARG A 579 -9.34 -27.56 -16.72
N PRO A 580 -8.43 -26.59 -16.82
CA PRO A 580 -8.76 -25.28 -17.34
C PRO A 580 -9.07 -25.37 -18.85
N THR A 581 -9.91 -24.46 -19.33
CA THR A 581 -9.98 -24.20 -20.77
C THR A 581 -8.76 -23.36 -21.16
N VAL A 582 -7.96 -23.86 -22.10
CA VAL A 582 -6.76 -23.19 -22.59
C VAL A 582 -7.08 -22.50 -23.92
N GLY A 583 -6.90 -21.18 -23.96
CA GLY A 583 -7.08 -20.37 -25.17
C GLY A 583 -5.84 -20.37 -26.08
N ASP A 584 -5.87 -19.53 -27.11
CA ASP A 584 -4.87 -19.52 -28.18
C ASP A 584 -3.72 -18.54 -27.98
N THR A 585 -3.80 -17.64 -27.00
CA THR A 585 -2.73 -16.65 -26.75
C THR A 585 -1.47 -17.32 -26.21
N ALA A 586 -0.31 -16.68 -26.42
CA ALA A 586 0.96 -17.21 -25.94
C ALA A 586 0.98 -17.41 -24.41
N GLU A 587 0.34 -16.51 -23.65
CA GLU A 587 0.25 -16.60 -22.19
C GLU A 587 -0.68 -17.74 -21.75
N GLU A 588 -1.85 -17.91 -22.40
CA GLU A 588 -2.75 -19.04 -22.11
C GLU A 588 -2.09 -20.38 -22.40
N LYS A 589 -1.36 -20.51 -23.51
CA LYS A 589 -0.61 -21.73 -23.84
C LYS A 589 0.47 -22.04 -22.81
N PHE A 590 1.19 -21.01 -22.34
CA PHE A 590 2.17 -21.15 -21.26
C PHE A 590 1.51 -21.64 -19.96
N LEU A 591 0.38 -21.04 -19.57
CA LEU A 591 -0.40 -21.49 -18.41
C LEU A 591 -1.01 -22.89 -18.62
N GLY A 592 -1.30 -23.29 -19.85
CA GLY A 592 -1.75 -24.63 -20.21
C GLY A 592 -0.70 -25.69 -19.90
N ILE A 593 0.57 -25.44 -20.25
CA ILE A 593 1.69 -26.31 -19.86
C ILE A 593 1.77 -26.39 -18.33
N ILE A 594 1.73 -25.25 -17.64
CA ILE A 594 1.78 -25.22 -16.17
C ILE A 594 0.63 -26.00 -15.54
N ALA A 595 -0.58 -25.87 -16.08
CA ALA A 595 -1.78 -26.55 -15.58
C ALA A 595 -1.64 -28.09 -15.62
N GLU A 596 -0.94 -28.65 -16.60
CA GLU A 596 -0.68 -30.10 -16.66
C GLU A 596 0.13 -30.58 -15.45
N TYR A 597 1.18 -29.83 -15.08
CA TYR A 597 2.02 -30.15 -13.93
C TYR A 597 1.35 -29.82 -12.60
N VAL A 598 0.55 -28.75 -12.54
CA VAL A 598 -0.30 -28.46 -11.37
C VAL A 598 -1.22 -29.65 -11.09
N LEU A 599 -1.89 -30.19 -12.09
CA LEU A 599 -2.81 -31.33 -11.92
C LEU A 599 -2.11 -32.64 -11.58
N ALA A 600 -0.80 -32.72 -11.76
CA ALA A 600 0.03 -33.85 -11.34
C ALA A 600 0.56 -33.69 -9.90
N VAL A 601 0.40 -32.53 -9.25
CA VAL A 601 0.81 -32.34 -7.83
C VAL A 601 0.16 -33.40 -6.94
N GLY A 602 0.99 -34.08 -6.14
CA GLY A 602 0.64 -35.25 -5.33
C GLY A 602 1.06 -36.57 -5.96
N GLU A 603 1.38 -36.55 -7.26
CA GLU A 603 1.79 -37.68 -8.10
C GLU A 603 3.00 -37.34 -8.99
N LEU A 604 3.65 -36.18 -8.81
CA LEU A 604 4.83 -35.81 -9.60
C LEU A 604 5.97 -36.77 -9.28
N ASP A 605 6.61 -37.29 -10.34
CA ASP A 605 7.69 -38.26 -10.23
C ASP A 605 9.03 -37.63 -9.77
N THR A 606 10.16 -38.27 -10.05
CA THR A 606 11.48 -37.74 -9.67
C THR A 606 12.12 -36.83 -10.72
N ASN A 607 11.68 -36.88 -11.99
CA ASN A 607 12.29 -36.16 -13.11
C ASN A 607 11.48 -34.95 -13.59
N TRP A 608 10.25 -34.79 -13.08
CA TRP A 608 9.31 -33.76 -13.51
C TRP A 608 9.88 -32.34 -13.57
N GLN A 609 10.79 -31.96 -12.66
CA GLN A 609 11.35 -30.60 -12.63
C GLN A 609 12.12 -30.28 -13.92
N LYS A 610 12.93 -31.23 -14.39
CA LYS A 610 13.70 -31.07 -15.61
C LYS A 610 12.77 -30.96 -16.82
N GLU A 611 11.82 -31.88 -16.91
CA GLU A 611 10.84 -31.92 -18.01
C GLU A 611 9.96 -30.66 -18.04
N PHE A 612 9.53 -30.20 -16.87
CA PHE A 612 8.78 -28.96 -16.70
C PHE A 612 9.56 -27.75 -17.18
N LEU A 613 10.81 -27.61 -16.75
CA LEU A 613 11.66 -26.48 -17.14
C LEU A 613 11.97 -26.51 -18.65
N GLU A 614 12.19 -27.68 -19.23
CA GLU A 614 12.37 -27.82 -20.69
C GLU A 614 11.10 -27.44 -21.46
N ALA A 615 9.92 -27.91 -21.02
CA ALA A 615 8.64 -27.60 -21.65
C ALA A 615 8.32 -26.10 -21.60
N THR A 616 8.48 -25.47 -20.43
CA THR A 616 8.14 -24.06 -20.20
C THR A 616 9.16 -23.08 -20.80
N SER A 617 10.45 -23.39 -20.79
CA SER A 617 11.50 -22.50 -21.31
C SER A 617 11.37 -22.22 -22.82
N SER A 618 10.72 -23.13 -23.56
CA SER A 618 10.47 -22.99 -25.00
C SER A 618 9.25 -22.09 -25.33
N ALA A 619 8.44 -21.74 -24.33
CA ALA A 619 7.15 -21.07 -24.54
C ALA A 619 7.31 -19.66 -25.17
N GLU A 620 6.50 -19.39 -26.19
CA GLU A 620 6.49 -18.11 -26.93
C GLU A 620 6.31 -16.91 -25.99
N PHE A 621 5.52 -17.06 -24.92
CA PHE A 621 5.29 -16.01 -23.94
C PHE A 621 6.58 -15.47 -23.30
N LEU A 622 7.59 -16.32 -23.14
CA LEU A 622 8.87 -15.98 -22.52
C LEU A 622 9.86 -15.37 -23.52
N GLN A 623 9.78 -15.73 -24.81
CA GLN A 623 10.71 -15.28 -25.86
C GLN A 623 10.66 -13.76 -26.06
N PRO A 624 11.77 -13.01 -26.14
CA PRO A 624 11.77 -11.55 -26.32
C PRO A 624 10.89 -11.09 -27.49
N ARG A 625 10.14 -9.99 -27.35
CA ARG A 625 9.41 -9.41 -28.49
C ARG A 625 10.43 -9.04 -29.57
N ARG A 626 10.36 -9.67 -30.74
CA ARG A 626 11.10 -9.20 -31.93
C ARG A 626 10.74 -7.74 -32.14
N ALA A 627 11.72 -6.85 -32.07
CA ALA A 627 11.53 -5.44 -32.39
C ALA A 627 10.93 -5.39 -33.79
N ARG A 628 9.72 -4.83 -33.93
CA ARG A 628 9.21 -4.45 -35.25
C ARG A 628 10.28 -3.53 -35.84
N ARG A 629 11.00 -4.00 -36.86
CA ARG A 629 11.78 -3.14 -37.73
C ARG A 629 10.82 -2.06 -38.20
N SER A 630 11.11 -0.82 -37.84
CA SER A 630 10.51 0.34 -38.47
C SER A 630 10.87 0.26 -39.94
N ASN A 631 9.99 -0.32 -40.76
CA ASN A 631 10.06 -0.12 -42.19
C ASN A 631 9.84 1.38 -42.40
N GLY A 632 10.91 2.05 -42.81
CA GLY A 632 10.83 3.37 -43.38
C GLY A 632 9.93 3.35 -44.61
N LEU A 633 9.03 4.31 -44.64
CA LEU A 633 8.41 4.91 -45.81
C LEU A 633 8.69 6.40 -45.54
N ASP A 634 9.59 7.12 -46.20
CA ASP A 634 9.79 7.30 -47.64
C ASP A 634 8.49 7.14 -48.43
N THR A 635 7.75 8.24 -48.53
CA THR A 635 7.38 8.85 -49.82
C THR A 635 6.64 10.17 -49.61
N SER A 636 7.21 11.23 -50.21
CA SER A 636 6.62 12.49 -50.69
C SER A 636 5.80 13.37 -49.74
#